data_AF-A0A453GBJ9-F1
#
_entry.id   AF-A0A453GBJ9-F1
#
_cell.length_a   1.000
_cell.length_b   1.000
_cell.length_c   1.000
_cell.angle_alpha   90.00
_cell.angle_beta   90.00
_cell.angle_gamma   90.00
#
_symmetry.space_group_name_H-M   'P 1'
#
loop_
_entity.id
_entity.type
_entity.pdbx_description
1 polymer ?
#
loop_
_entity_poly.entity_id
_entity_poly.type
_entity_poly.pdbx_seq_one_letter_code
_entity_poly.pdbx_strand_id
1 'polypeptide(L)' 'VVLIQAYIESMRSILASDSWNTKTTICWGLRDRWLTYDGVEDFCDGLKHNVVQLPMAGHHAQEDRGEELGNIIKRILRG' A
#
# COMPACT_ATOMS: atom_id res chain seq x y z
N VAL A 1 -13.33 -5.22 19.22
CA VAL A 1 -13.93 -4.56 18.03
C VAL A 1 -13.70 -3.04 18.06
N VAL A 2 -14.12 -2.32 19.12
CA VAL A 2 -13.93 -0.86 19.24
C VAL A 2 -12.46 -0.41 19.16
N LEU A 3 -11.54 -1.12 19.83
CA LEU A 3 -10.11 -0.79 19.81
C LEU A 3 -9.45 -0.96 18.42
N ILE A 4 -9.90 -1.95 17.64
CA ILE A 4 -9.38 -2.20 16.29
C ILE A 4 -9.85 -1.10 15.34
N GLN A 5 -11.11 -0.68 15.45
CA GLN A 5 -11.64 0.40 14.63
C GLN A 5 -10.95 1.74 14.94
N ALA A 6 -10.77 2.07 16.21
CA ALA A 6 -10.03 3.28 16.61
C ALA A 6 -8.58 3.27 16.08
N TYR A 7 -7.93 2.10 16.05
CA TYR A 7 -6.59 1.96 15.48
C TYR A 7 -6.57 2.15 13.96
N ILE A 8 -7.54 1.56 13.25
CA ILE A 8 -7.70 1.73 11.79
C ILE A 8 -7.91 3.21 11.45
N GLU A 9 -8.81 3.90 12.17
CA GLU A 9 -9.09 5.33 11.98
C GLU A 9 -7.86 6.19 12.26
N SER A 10 -7.13 5.89 13.33
CA SER A 10 -5.87 6.58 13.66
C SER A 10 -4.83 6.41 12.56
N MET A 11 -4.62 5.18 12.07
CA MET A 11 -3.68 4.93 10.96
C MET A 11 -4.09 5.66 9.68
N ARG A 12 -5.39 5.65 9.35
CA ARG A 12 -5.90 6.40 8.18
C ARG A 12 -5.62 7.89 8.32
N SER A 13 -5.86 8.47 9.49
CA SER A 13 -5.59 9.90 9.76
C SER A 13 -4.11 10.26 9.60
N ILE A 14 -3.21 9.43 10.12
CA ILE A 14 -1.76 9.65 10.00
C ILE A 14 -1.33 9.59 8.54
N LEU A 15 -1.74 8.55 7.81
CA LEU A 15 -1.36 8.32 6.42
C LEU A 15 -2.01 9.33 5.46
N ALA A 16 -3.16 9.88 5.79
CA ALA A 16 -3.84 10.90 4.99
C ALA A 16 -3.44 12.33 5.37
N SER A 17 -2.67 12.53 6.44
CA SER A 17 -2.34 13.87 6.92
C SER A 17 -1.45 14.62 5.93
N ASP A 18 -1.81 15.86 5.61
CA ASP A 18 -0.96 16.77 4.83
C ASP A 18 0.39 17.07 5.49
N SER A 19 0.48 16.85 6.81
CA SER A 19 1.73 16.99 7.57
C SER A 19 2.70 15.81 7.33
N TRP A 20 2.19 14.71 6.79
CA TRP A 20 2.99 13.54 6.42
C TRP A 20 3.75 13.80 5.11
N ASN A 21 4.93 14.39 5.23
CA ASN A 21 5.75 14.77 4.07
C ASN A 21 6.67 13.64 3.55
N THR A 22 6.57 12.44 4.13
CA THR A 22 7.37 11.30 3.70
C THR A 22 6.79 10.74 2.41
N LYS A 23 7.61 10.65 1.35
CA LYS A 23 7.24 9.99 0.09
C LYS A 23 6.87 8.54 0.39
N THR A 24 5.61 8.18 0.20
CA THR A 24 5.09 6.84 0.47
C THR A 24 4.68 6.17 -0.83
N THR A 25 5.03 4.89 -0.96
CA THR A 25 4.60 4.04 -2.08
C THR A 25 4.02 2.76 -1.53
N ILE A 26 2.83 2.40 -1.99
CA ILE A 26 2.11 1.18 -1.62
C ILE A 26 2.27 0.19 -2.76
N CYS A 27 2.86 -0.98 -2.48
CA CYS A 27 2.95 -2.07 -3.45
C CYS A 27 1.86 -3.10 -3.12
N TRP A 28 0.98 -3.42 -4.07
CA TRP A 28 -0.19 -4.26 -3.80
C TRP A 28 -0.37 -5.38 -4.82
N GLY A 29 -0.62 -6.60 -4.34
CA GLY A 29 -0.92 -7.75 -5.17
C GLY A 29 -2.37 -7.79 -5.64
N LEU A 30 -2.62 -7.78 -6.95
CA LEU A 30 -3.99 -7.82 -7.49
C LEU A 30 -4.68 -9.18 -7.35
N ARG A 31 -3.96 -10.22 -6.90
CA ARG A 31 -4.49 -11.55 -6.61
C ARG A 31 -4.69 -11.82 -5.11
N ASP A 32 -4.60 -10.78 -4.27
CA ASP A 32 -4.91 -10.90 -2.85
C ASP A 32 -6.38 -11.33 -2.70
N ARG A 33 -6.61 -12.44 -1.98
CA ARG A 33 -7.93 -13.02 -1.76
C ARG A 33 -8.55 -12.61 -0.43
N TRP A 34 -7.78 -11.95 0.43
CA TRP A 34 -8.17 -11.53 1.77
C TRP A 34 -8.49 -10.04 1.80
N LEU A 35 -7.73 -9.22 1.07
CA LEU A 35 -7.89 -7.77 1.03
C LEU A 35 -7.98 -7.31 -0.44
N THR A 36 -9.11 -6.73 -0.82
CA THR A 36 -9.35 -6.28 -2.19
C THR A 36 -8.56 -5.01 -2.50
N TYR A 37 -8.17 -4.86 -3.77
CA TYR A 37 -7.46 -3.67 -4.24
C TYR A 37 -8.35 -2.41 -4.20
N ASP A 38 -9.65 -2.53 -4.48
CA ASP A 38 -10.58 -1.40 -4.55
C ASP A 38 -10.53 -0.52 -3.29
N GLY A 39 -10.48 -1.12 -2.10
CA GLY A 39 -10.39 -0.35 -0.86
C GLY A 39 -9.04 0.36 -0.65
N VAL A 40 -7.98 -0.12 -1.29
CA VAL A 40 -6.65 0.52 -1.30
C VAL A 40 -6.63 1.66 -2.30
N GLU A 41 -7.22 1.46 -3.49
CA GLU A 41 -7.38 2.50 -4.51
C GLU A 41 -8.21 3.66 -3.95
N ASP A 42 -9.40 3.37 -3.39
CA ASP A 42 -10.28 4.36 -2.75
C ASP A 42 -9.58 5.13 -1.61
N PHE A 43 -8.72 4.45 -0.84
CA PHE A 43 -7.98 5.10 0.24
C PHE A 43 -6.88 6.03 -0.29
N CYS A 44 -6.23 5.64 -1.38
CA CYS A 44 -5.15 6.43 -1.97
C CYS A 44 -5.68 7.56 -2.86
N ASP A 45 -6.93 7.49 -3.30
CA ASP A 45 -7.55 8.56 -4.08
C ASP A 45 -7.55 9.88 -3.30
N GLY A 46 -7.07 10.93 -3.94
CA GLY A 46 -6.84 12.24 -3.31
C GLY A 46 -5.60 12.33 -2.39
N LEU A 47 -4.88 11.24 -2.11
CA LEU A 47 -3.62 11.26 -1.37
C LEU A 47 -2.40 11.34 -2.31
N LYS A 48 -1.28 11.88 -1.82
CA LYS A 48 -0.02 11.98 -2.58
C LYS A 48 0.76 10.64 -2.63
N HIS A 49 0.09 9.53 -2.35
CA HIS A 49 0.71 8.21 -2.30
C HIS A 49 0.81 7.62 -3.70
N ASN A 50 1.97 7.05 -4.02
CA ASN A 50 2.12 6.28 -5.24
C ASN A 50 1.63 4.84 -4.99
N VAL A 51 0.85 4.27 -5.91
CA VAL A 51 0.38 2.89 -5.81
C VAL A 51 0.96 2.08 -6.95
N VAL A 52 1.71 1.04 -6.61
CA VAL A 52 2.29 0.09 -7.56
C VAL A 52 1.50 -1.21 -7.48
N GLN A 53 0.84 -1.55 -8.58
CA GLN A 53 0.12 -2.80 -8.71
C GLN A 53 1.07 -3.93 -9.12
N LEU A 54 0.94 -5.08 -8.49
CA LEU A 54 1.64 -6.32 -8.80
C LEU A 54 0.61 -7.33 -9.33
N PRO A 55 0.40 -7.41 -10.67
CA PRO A 55 -0.71 -8.18 -11.23
C PRO A 55 -0.70 -9.65 -10.84
N MET A 56 0.50 -10.21 -10.61
CA MET A 56 0.71 -11.63 -10.37
C MET A 56 1.01 -11.99 -8.90
N ALA A 57 0.96 -11.03 -7.98
CA ALA A 57 1.14 -11.24 -6.56
C ALA A 57 -0.21 -11.32 -5.83
N GLY A 58 -0.27 -12.13 -4.79
CA GLY A 58 -1.36 -12.20 -3.82
C GLY A 58 -1.03 -11.45 -2.54
N HIS A 59 -1.54 -11.97 -1.41
CA HIS A 59 -1.39 -11.34 -0.09
C HIS A 59 0.07 -11.24 0.36
N HIS A 60 0.87 -12.26 0.06
CA HIS A 60 2.29 -12.29 0.40
C HIS A 60 3.14 -11.90 -0.81
N ALA A 61 3.03 -10.64 -1.23
CA ALA A 61 3.68 -10.15 -2.45
C ALA A 61 5.20 -10.38 -2.49
N GLN A 62 5.86 -10.31 -1.33
CA GLN A 62 7.29 -10.61 -1.20
C GLN A 62 7.64 -12.08 -1.47
N GLU A 63 6.72 -13.01 -1.22
CA GLU A 63 6.91 -14.45 -1.47
C GLU A 63 6.54 -14.79 -2.92
N ASP A 64 5.46 -14.21 -3.43
CA ASP A 64 4.98 -14.47 -4.79
C ASP A 64 5.90 -13.88 -5.87
N ARG A 65 6.44 -12.67 -5.61
CA ARG A 65 7.15 -11.84 -6.59
C ARG A 65 8.34 -11.09 -5.99
N GLY A 66 9.10 -11.73 -5.10
CA GLY A 66 10.20 -11.09 -4.35
C GLY A 66 11.24 -10.36 -5.21
N GLU A 67 11.68 -10.95 -6.34
CA GLU A 67 12.66 -10.30 -7.24
C GLU A 67 12.07 -9.07 -7.96
N GLU A 68 10.85 -9.19 -8.47
CA GLU A 68 10.13 -8.08 -9.12
C GLU A 68 9.90 -6.94 -8.12
N LEU A 69 9.39 -7.26 -6.93
CA LEU A 69 9.18 -6.31 -5.84
C LEU A 69 10.49 -5.65 -5.40
N GLY A 70 11.57 -6.42 -5.26
CA GLY A 70 12.90 -5.89 -4.94
C GLY A 70 13.42 -4.90 -5.98
N ASN A 71 13.21 -5.20 -7.27
CA ASN A 71 13.57 -4.29 -8.37
C ASN A 71 12.72 -3.01 -8.38
N ILE A 72 11.43 -3.11 -8.06
CA ILE A 72 10.54 -1.96 -7.89
C ILE A 72 11.03 -1.08 -6.72
N ILE A 73 11.29 -1.66 -5.56
CA ILE A 73 11.82 -0.94 -4.38
C ILE A 73 13.14 -0.24 -4.72
N LYS A 74 14.05 -0.93 -5.40
CA LYS A 74 15.33 -0.34 -5.84
C LYS A 74 15.12 0.89 -6.74
N ARG A 75 14.10 0.90 -7.60
CA ARG A 75 13.76 2.05 -8.44
C ARG A 75 13.14 3.18 -7.62
N ILE A 76 12.24 2.86 -6.69
CA ILE A 76 11.62 3.85 -5.79
C ILE A 76 12.69 4.58 -4.95
N LEU A 77 13.65 3.84 -4.41
CA LEU A 77 14.73 4.41 -3.57
C LEU A 77 15.80 5.17 -4.37
N ARG A 78 15.88 4.95 -5.69
CA ARG A 78 16.83 5.63 -6.57
C ARG A 78 16.34 6.97 -7.09
N GLY A 79 15.03 7.24 -7.02
CA GLY A 79 14.40 8.47 -7.50
C GLY A 79 14.04 9.42 -6.36
#